data_AF-A0A5C5U391-F1
#
_entry.id   AF-A0A5C5U391-F1
#
_cell.length_a   1.000
_cell.length_b   1.000
_cell.length_c   1.000
_cell.angle_alpha   90.00
_cell.angle_beta   90.00
_cell.angle_gamma   90.00
#
_symmetry.space_group_name_H-M   'P 1'
#
loop_
_entity.id
_entity.type
_entity.pdbx_description
1 polymer ?
#
loop_
_entity_poly.entity_id
_entity_poly.type
_entity_poly.pdbx_seq_one_letter_code
_entity_poly.pdbx_strand_id
1 'polypeptide(L)'
;MRRVEPGTGDRGPGKSGKPRVRGGCARRCRVPGPRSPVPTFQRGYTLLEIIVAFAVLGLALTLLLGTLSGGVRQVRWSADSGRAALHAQSLLDEVGVGEVLQPGRRDGDFDGGRYRWVLDVAPYVDRSLPPGRPFDPFSPQLLQLQLTVTWGEGGPRERLQLQSLRLVQPDPAGVSG
;
A
#
# COMPACT_ATOMS: atom_id res chain seq x y z
N MET A 1 65.53 -22.28 -9.34
CA MET A 1 66.95 -22.17 -9.77
C MET A 1 67.47 -20.81 -9.28
N ARG A 2 68.31 -20.79 -8.24
CA ARG A 2 69.79 -20.62 -8.30
C ARG A 2 70.17 -19.38 -9.13
N ARG A 3 70.53 -18.26 -8.47
CA ARG A 3 71.86 -17.87 -7.93
C ARG A 3 72.83 -17.37 -9.00
N VAL A 4 73.36 -16.17 -8.70
CA VAL A 4 74.78 -15.77 -8.77
C VAL A 4 75.29 -15.33 -10.16
N GLU A 5 75.60 -14.02 -10.27
CA GLU A 5 76.92 -13.35 -10.45
C GLU A 5 78.04 -14.17 -11.17
N PRO A 6 79.22 -13.62 -11.57
CA PRO A 6 79.76 -12.26 -11.41
C PRO A 6 80.52 -11.72 -12.66
N GLY A 7 80.98 -10.47 -12.55
CA GLY A 7 82.36 -10.07 -12.93
C GLY A 7 82.71 -10.01 -14.42
N THR A 8 83.78 -9.38 -14.88
CA THR A 8 84.87 -8.59 -14.33
C THR A 8 85.63 -8.10 -15.56
N GLY A 9 86.24 -6.91 -15.48
CA GLY A 9 87.44 -6.58 -16.26
C GLY A 9 87.17 -5.81 -17.55
N ASP A 10 87.52 -4.53 -17.67
CA ASP A 10 88.84 -3.89 -17.59
C ASP A 10 89.60 -3.89 -18.93
N ARG A 11 90.24 -2.74 -19.21
CA ARG A 11 91.19 -2.40 -20.29
C ARG A 11 90.63 -2.43 -21.71
N GLY A 12 90.86 -1.43 -22.55
CA GLY A 12 91.96 -0.48 -22.62
C GLY A 12 92.08 0.02 -24.08
N PRO A 13 92.98 0.95 -24.38
CA PRO A 13 92.73 2.09 -25.28
C PRO A 13 93.22 1.89 -26.71
N GLY A 14 92.65 2.64 -27.67
CA GLY A 14 93.08 2.50 -29.08
C GLY A 14 92.59 3.57 -30.05
N LYS A 15 93.02 4.81 -29.84
CA LYS A 15 93.60 5.74 -30.83
C LYS A 15 92.84 6.10 -32.14
N SER A 16 92.85 7.42 -32.37
CA SER A 16 93.16 8.10 -33.64
C SER A 16 92.04 8.29 -34.67
N GLY A 17 91.85 9.55 -35.09
CA GLY A 17 91.12 9.89 -36.31
C GLY A 17 90.28 11.17 -36.23
N LYS A 18 90.92 12.34 -36.35
CA LYS A 18 90.26 13.60 -36.76
C LYS A 18 89.80 13.49 -38.23
N PRO A 19 89.17 14.52 -38.84
CA PRO A 19 88.02 15.33 -38.44
C PRO A 19 86.95 15.37 -39.55
N ARG A 20 85.70 15.77 -39.25
CA ARG A 20 84.88 16.52 -40.24
C ARG A 20 83.68 17.21 -39.60
N VAL A 21 83.51 18.45 -40.04
CA VAL A 21 82.55 19.47 -39.64
C VAL A 21 81.13 19.10 -40.04
N ARG A 22 80.14 19.31 -39.15
CA ARG A 22 78.86 20.03 -39.41
C ARG A 22 77.82 19.72 -38.32
N GLY A 23 77.17 20.77 -37.80
CA GLY A 23 75.78 20.66 -37.35
C GLY A 23 75.50 21.05 -35.89
N GLY A 24 75.34 22.36 -35.66
CA GLY A 24 74.22 22.92 -34.88
C GLY A 24 74.03 22.43 -33.44
N CYS A 25 74.63 23.15 -32.50
CA CYS A 25 74.23 23.15 -31.09
C CYS A 25 72.87 23.87 -30.95
N ALA A 26 71.77 23.17 -31.20
CA ALA A 26 70.43 23.65 -30.85
C ALA A 26 69.99 22.94 -29.56
N ARG A 27 70.60 23.34 -28.43
CA ARG A 27 70.04 23.13 -27.10
C ARG A 27 68.69 23.85 -27.08
N ARG A 28 67.62 23.09 -27.36
CA ARG A 28 66.26 23.60 -27.25
C ARG A 28 65.93 23.72 -25.77
N CYS A 29 66.19 24.89 -25.19
CA CYS A 29 65.51 25.32 -23.99
C CYS A 29 64.01 25.26 -24.26
N ARG A 30 63.33 24.23 -23.75
CA ARG A 30 61.88 24.10 -23.83
C ARG A 30 61.30 25.10 -22.85
N VAL A 31 60.97 26.29 -23.35
CA VAL A 31 60.21 27.30 -22.59
C VAL A 31 58.86 26.68 -22.21
N PRO A 32 58.42 26.72 -20.93
CA PRO A 32 57.06 26.37 -20.59
C PRO A 32 56.14 27.40 -21.23
N GLY A 33 55.28 26.98 -22.16
CA GLY A 33 54.26 27.85 -22.73
C GLY A 33 53.26 28.32 -21.66
N PRO A 34 52.61 29.47 -21.84
CA PRO A 34 51.58 29.94 -20.91
C PRO A 34 50.46 28.88 -20.83
N ARG A 35 50.19 28.39 -19.62
CA ARG A 35 49.03 27.53 -19.37
C ARG A 35 47.79 28.37 -19.66
N SER A 36 47.01 27.96 -20.66
CA SER A 36 45.69 28.54 -20.91
C SER A 36 44.87 28.44 -19.62
N PRO A 37 44.21 29.52 -19.16
CA PRO A 37 43.29 29.42 -18.03
C PRO A 37 42.22 28.39 -18.40
N VAL A 38 42.12 27.31 -17.64
CA VAL A 38 40.95 26.44 -17.72
C VAL A 38 39.77 27.33 -17.28
N PRO A 39 38.72 27.52 -18.10
CA PRO A 39 37.56 28.27 -17.66
C PRO A 39 36.96 27.49 -16.49
N THR A 40 37.18 28.00 -15.28
CA THR A 40 36.43 27.55 -14.13
C THR A 40 35.01 28.02 -14.40
N PHE A 41 34.10 27.09 -14.70
CA PHE A 41 32.69 27.39 -14.65
C PHE A 41 32.41 27.91 -13.25
N GLN A 42 32.25 29.24 -13.14
CA GLN A 42 31.70 29.82 -11.94
C GLN A 42 30.30 29.22 -11.82
N ARG A 43 30.15 28.26 -10.92
CA ARG A 43 28.85 27.76 -10.47
C ARG A 43 28.25 28.84 -9.59
N GLY A 44 27.89 29.97 -10.21
CA GLY A 44 27.01 30.92 -9.58
C GLY A 44 25.70 30.19 -9.36
N TYR A 45 25.28 30.09 -8.10
CA TYR A 45 23.91 29.69 -7.73
C TYR A 45 22.95 30.51 -8.58
N THR A 46 22.39 29.89 -9.62
CA THR A 46 21.52 30.62 -10.53
C THR A 46 20.23 30.91 -9.79
N LEU A 47 19.66 32.10 -9.97
CA LEU A 47 18.33 32.42 -9.42
C LEU A 47 17.28 31.39 -9.87
N LEU A 48 17.48 30.79 -11.04
CA LEU A 48 16.70 29.68 -11.57
C LEU A 48 16.76 28.44 -10.68
N GLU A 49 17.88 28.11 -10.06
CA GLU A 49 18.01 26.96 -9.16
C GLU A 49 17.14 27.12 -7.91
N ILE A 50 17.12 28.32 -7.34
CA ILE A 50 16.24 28.63 -6.19
C ILE A 50 14.77 28.54 -6.61
N ILE A 51 14.41 29.07 -7.79
CA ILE A 51 13.04 28.95 -8.32
C ILE A 51 12.64 27.49 -8.54
N VAL A 52 13.51 26.68 -9.16
CA VAL A 52 13.24 25.26 -9.40
C VAL A 52 13.15 24.50 -8.08
N ALA A 53 14.02 24.80 -7.10
CA ALA A 53 13.97 24.18 -5.78
C ALA A 53 12.64 24.48 -5.07
N PHE A 54 12.18 25.74 -5.08
CA PHE A 54 10.87 26.08 -4.53
C PHE A 54 9.71 25.45 -5.30
N ALA A 55 9.79 25.37 -6.63
CA ALA A 55 8.77 24.72 -7.46
C ALA A 55 8.66 23.23 -7.12
N VAL A 56 9.77 22.51 -7.05
CA VAL A 56 9.81 21.08 -6.67
C VAL A 56 9.36 20.89 -5.23
N LEU A 57 9.80 21.74 -4.30
CA LEU A 57 9.36 21.72 -2.91
C LEU A 57 7.84 21.91 -2.80
N GLY A 58 7.27 22.88 -3.50
CA GLY A 58 5.83 23.14 -3.52
C GLY A 58 5.02 21.97 -4.07
N LEU A 59 5.50 21.33 -5.15
CA LEU A 59 4.89 20.12 -5.69
C LEU A 59 4.98 18.95 -4.71
N ALA A 60 6.14 18.73 -4.09
CA ALA A 60 6.35 17.68 -3.11
C ALA A 60 5.43 17.84 -1.90
N LEU A 61 5.29 19.06 -1.37
CA LEU A 61 4.36 19.37 -0.28
C LEU A 61 2.91 19.14 -0.68
N THR A 62 2.53 19.54 -1.89
CA THR A 62 1.15 19.34 -2.40
C THR A 62 0.81 17.85 -2.48
N LEU A 63 1.72 17.03 -3.01
CA LEU A 63 1.56 15.57 -3.05
C LEU A 63 1.49 15.00 -1.62
N LEU A 64 2.38 15.43 -0.72
CA LEU A 64 2.38 14.98 0.67
C LEU A 64 1.06 15.30 1.37
N LEU A 65 0.58 16.55 1.30
CA LEU A 65 -0.69 16.95 1.89
C LEU A 65 -1.87 16.17 1.30
N GLY A 66 -1.85 15.92 -0.01
CA GLY A 66 -2.86 15.09 -0.70
C GLY A 66 -2.91 13.66 -0.15
N THR A 67 -1.75 13.01 -0.01
CA THR A 67 -1.66 11.65 0.55
C THR A 67 -2.12 11.59 2.01
N LEU A 68 -1.71 12.56 2.83
CA LEU A 68 -2.10 12.63 4.25
C LEU A 68 -3.61 12.86 4.41
N SER A 69 -4.18 13.77 3.61
CA SER A 69 -5.61 14.05 3.62
C SER A 69 -6.44 12.82 3.22
N GLY A 70 -5.97 12.08 2.22
CA GLY A 70 -6.55 10.79 1.83
C GLY A 70 -6.49 9.76 2.95
N GLY A 71 -5.32 9.65 3.62
CA GLY A 71 -5.11 8.72 4.73
C GLY A 71 -6.05 8.99 5.92
N VAL A 72 -6.21 10.25 6.33
CA VAL A 72 -7.13 10.62 7.42
C VAL A 72 -8.58 10.23 7.09
N ARG A 73 -9.02 10.47 5.85
CA ARG A 73 -10.37 10.09 5.42
C ARG A 73 -10.58 8.58 5.44
N GLN A 74 -9.55 7.83 5.04
CA GLN A 74 -9.58 6.37 5.05
C GLN A 74 -9.68 5.80 6.48
N VAL A 75 -8.94 6.37 7.42
CA VAL A 75 -8.99 5.96 8.83
C VAL A 75 -10.38 6.19 9.41
N ARG A 76 -10.98 7.36 9.15
CA ARG A 76 -12.35 7.67 9.62
C ARG A 76 -13.37 6.67 9.09
N TRP A 77 -13.31 6.36 7.79
CA TRP A 77 -14.21 5.38 7.18
C TRP A 77 -14.03 3.97 7.78
N SER A 78 -12.79 3.55 7.98
CA SER A 78 -12.48 2.25 8.60
C SER A 78 -13.04 2.17 10.03
N ALA A 79 -12.91 3.25 10.81
CA ALA A 79 -13.44 3.31 12.16
C ALA A 79 -14.97 3.26 12.22
N ASP A 80 -15.67 3.94 11.30
CA ASP A 80 -17.13 3.92 11.26
C ASP A 80 -17.66 2.57 10.78
N SER A 81 -17.02 1.96 9.78
CA SER A 81 -17.36 0.61 9.30
C SER A 81 -17.13 -0.44 10.40
N GLY A 82 -16.03 -0.35 11.15
CA GLY A 82 -15.73 -1.25 12.26
C GLY A 82 -16.74 -1.14 13.40
N ARG A 83 -17.15 0.08 13.76
CA ARG A 83 -18.22 0.28 14.76
C ARG A 83 -19.57 -0.25 14.28
N ALA A 84 -19.93 0.01 13.03
CA ALA A 84 -21.15 -0.55 12.44
C ALA A 84 -21.13 -2.09 12.48
N ALA A 85 -19.97 -2.71 12.21
CA ALA A 85 -19.82 -4.16 12.26
C ALA A 85 -19.96 -4.72 13.68
N LEU A 86 -19.38 -4.07 14.68
CA LEU A 86 -19.53 -4.49 16.08
C LEU A 86 -20.98 -4.41 16.55
N HIS A 87 -21.67 -3.30 16.25
CA HIS A 87 -23.10 -3.15 16.55
C HIS A 87 -23.95 -4.21 15.85
N ALA A 88 -23.66 -4.45 14.57
CA ALA A 88 -24.36 -5.44 13.77
C ALA A 88 -24.16 -6.87 14.30
N GLN A 89 -22.93 -7.20 14.70
CA GLN A 89 -22.61 -8.50 15.26
C GLN A 89 -23.28 -8.71 16.62
N SER A 90 -23.23 -7.71 17.50
CA SER A 90 -23.96 -7.75 18.78
C SER A 90 -25.45 -8.01 18.58
N LEU A 91 -26.07 -7.32 17.62
CA LEU A 91 -27.49 -7.52 17.30
C LEU A 91 -27.76 -8.95 16.81
N LEU A 92 -26.94 -9.48 15.90
CA LEU A 92 -27.12 -10.85 15.39
C LEU A 92 -26.88 -11.93 16.45
N ASP A 93 -25.99 -11.66 17.41
CA ASP A 93 -25.69 -12.55 18.53
C ASP A 93 -26.86 -12.57 19.54
N GLU A 94 -27.51 -11.43 19.79
CA GLU A 94 -28.70 -11.33 20.65
C GLU A 94 -29.95 -11.93 19.99
N VAL A 95 -30.13 -11.74 18.68
CA VAL A 95 -31.32 -12.19 17.95
C VAL A 95 -31.44 -13.72 18.03
N GLY A 96 -32.55 -14.21 18.60
CA GLY A 96 -32.81 -15.64 18.73
C GLY A 96 -32.11 -16.29 19.94
N VAL A 97 -31.61 -15.50 20.88
CA VAL A 97 -31.25 -15.96 22.24
C VAL A 97 -32.44 -15.73 23.15
N GLY A 98 -32.94 -16.80 23.79
CA GLY A 98 -34.06 -16.74 24.73
C GLY A 98 -35.47 -16.73 24.12
N GLU A 99 -35.62 -16.38 22.84
CA GLU A 99 -36.90 -16.41 22.11
C GLU A 99 -36.76 -17.15 20.78
N VAL A 100 -37.81 -17.87 20.37
CA VAL A 100 -37.86 -18.53 19.06
C VAL A 100 -37.82 -17.47 17.96
N LEU A 101 -36.82 -17.56 17.08
CA LEU A 101 -36.66 -16.63 15.98
C LEU A 101 -37.80 -16.81 14.98
N GLN A 102 -38.59 -15.77 14.77
CA GLN A 102 -39.70 -15.76 13.82
C GLN A 102 -39.34 -14.95 12.56
N PRO A 103 -39.84 -15.35 11.38
CA PRO A 103 -39.76 -14.53 10.17
C PRO A 103 -40.37 -13.15 10.37
N GLY A 104 -39.77 -12.13 9.77
CA GLY A 104 -40.23 -10.77 9.89
C GLY A 104 -39.14 -9.74 9.63
N ARG A 105 -39.54 -8.47 9.60
CA ARG A 105 -38.65 -7.33 9.46
C ARG A 105 -38.59 -6.58 10.77
N ARG A 106 -37.37 -6.25 11.20
CA ARG A 106 -37.10 -5.40 12.36
C ARG A 106 -36.21 -4.25 11.90
N ASP A 107 -36.38 -3.08 12.49
CA ASP A 107 -35.56 -1.92 12.21
C ASP A 107 -35.34 -1.12 13.49
N GLY A 108 -34.35 -0.24 13.43
CA GLY A 108 -34.02 0.64 14.53
C GLY A 108 -32.75 1.43 14.25
N ASP A 109 -32.20 1.98 15.31
CA ASP A 109 -30.97 2.74 15.26
C ASP A 109 -30.02 2.39 16.40
N PHE A 110 -28.74 2.70 16.18
CA PHE A 110 -27.70 2.69 17.21
C PHE A 110 -27.10 4.09 17.33
N ASP A 111 -26.55 4.36 18.51
CA ASP A 111 -25.88 5.63 18.84
C ASP A 111 -26.76 6.86 18.55
N GLY A 112 -28.06 6.78 18.87
CA GLY A 112 -29.01 7.91 18.74
C GLY A 112 -29.26 8.34 17.30
N GLY A 113 -29.46 7.39 16.39
CA GLY A 113 -29.76 7.65 14.98
C GLY A 113 -28.55 7.69 14.04
N ARG A 114 -27.32 7.60 14.56
CA ARG A 114 -26.11 7.67 13.73
C ARG A 114 -25.98 6.47 12.80
N TYR A 115 -26.33 5.29 13.28
CA TYR A 115 -26.38 4.07 12.48
C TYR A 115 -27.83 3.60 12.43
N ARG A 116 -28.41 3.50 11.24
CA ARG A 116 -29.73 2.92 11.05
C ARG A 116 -29.59 1.50 10.52
N TRP A 117 -30.34 0.59 11.10
CA TRP A 117 -30.29 -0.81 10.72
C TRP A 117 -31.67 -1.35 10.35
N VAL A 118 -31.65 -2.33 9.45
CA VAL A 118 -32.82 -3.10 9.04
C VAL A 118 -32.40 -4.57 9.01
N LEU A 119 -33.12 -5.39 9.75
CA LEU A 119 -32.97 -6.84 9.80
C LEU A 119 -34.19 -7.49 9.15
N ASP A 120 -33.95 -8.23 8.08
CA ASP A 120 -34.95 -9.05 7.42
C ASP A 120 -34.69 -10.52 7.72
N VAL A 121 -35.69 -11.21 8.29
CA VAL A 121 -35.66 -12.63 8.62
C VAL A 121 -36.66 -13.35 7.72
N ALA A 122 -36.17 -14.29 6.92
CA ALA A 122 -37.00 -15.06 6.00
C ALA A 122 -36.59 -16.54 6.01
N PRO A 123 -37.52 -17.48 5.72
CA PRO A 123 -37.17 -18.87 5.48
C PRO A 123 -36.14 -18.99 4.36
N TYR A 124 -35.06 -19.74 4.61
CA TYR A 124 -34.05 -19.98 3.60
C TYR A 124 -34.56 -21.01 2.59
N VAL A 125 -34.54 -20.64 1.31
CA VAL A 125 -34.87 -21.56 0.21
C VAL A 125 -33.58 -22.04 -0.43
N ASP A 126 -33.23 -23.30 -0.17
CA ASP A 126 -32.11 -23.94 -0.83
C ASP A 126 -32.46 -24.25 -2.29
N ARG A 127 -31.81 -23.54 -3.22
CA ARG A 127 -32.01 -23.69 -4.66
C ARG A 127 -31.37 -24.94 -5.25
N SER A 128 -30.52 -25.64 -4.49
CA SER A 128 -29.90 -26.89 -4.93
C SER A 128 -30.84 -28.10 -4.77
N LEU A 129 -31.89 -27.98 -3.96
CA LEU A 129 -32.87 -29.03 -3.74
C LEU A 129 -33.97 -29.01 -4.83
N PRO A 130 -34.52 -30.19 -5.20
CA PRO A 130 -35.65 -30.26 -6.13
C PRO A 130 -36.85 -29.46 -5.62
N PRO A 131 -37.54 -28.69 -6.48
CA PRO A 131 -38.75 -27.97 -6.10
C PRO A 131 -39.86 -28.96 -5.70
N GLY A 132 -40.64 -28.63 -4.66
CA GLY A 132 -41.78 -29.43 -4.22
C GLY A 132 -41.51 -30.43 -3.10
N ARG A 133 -40.40 -30.30 -2.36
CA ARG A 133 -40.17 -31.09 -1.15
C ARG A 133 -41.30 -30.80 -0.13
N PRO A 134 -41.91 -31.82 0.49
CA PRO A 134 -42.94 -31.61 1.51
C PRO A 134 -42.38 -30.74 2.64
N PHE A 135 -43.07 -29.66 2.97
CA PHE A 135 -42.79 -28.85 4.15
C PHE A 135 -43.26 -29.63 5.37
N ASP A 136 -42.34 -30.09 6.20
CA ASP A 136 -42.66 -30.69 7.49
C ASP A 136 -42.56 -29.61 8.59
N PRO A 137 -43.68 -29.19 9.19
CA PRO A 137 -43.70 -28.17 10.24
C PRO A 137 -42.89 -28.55 11.48
N PHE A 138 -42.61 -29.84 11.69
CA PHE A 138 -41.86 -30.37 12.83
C PHE A 138 -40.38 -30.61 12.49
N SER A 139 -39.97 -30.36 11.25
CA SER A 139 -38.58 -30.46 10.85
C SER A 139 -37.81 -29.16 11.18
N PRO A 140 -36.51 -29.24 11.52
CA PRO A 140 -35.66 -28.07 11.69
C PRO A 140 -35.72 -27.15 10.46
N GLN A 141 -36.03 -25.88 10.67
CA GLN A 141 -36.13 -24.88 9.61
C GLN A 141 -34.89 -24.01 9.60
N LEU A 142 -34.37 -23.75 8.40
CA LEU A 142 -33.27 -22.80 8.23
C LEU A 142 -33.84 -21.42 7.92
N LEU A 143 -33.53 -20.45 8.77
CA LEU A 143 -33.88 -19.05 8.55
C LEU A 143 -32.63 -18.29 8.07
N GLN A 144 -32.85 -17.40 7.11
CA GLN A 144 -31.86 -16.43 6.66
C GLN A 144 -32.14 -15.08 7.32
N LEU A 145 -31.10 -14.53 7.95
CA LEU A 145 -31.08 -13.21 8.54
C LEU A 145 -30.24 -12.31 7.64
N GLN A 146 -30.84 -11.25 7.11
CA GLN A 146 -30.15 -10.24 6.33
C GLN A 146 -30.19 -8.91 7.08
N LEU A 147 -29.03 -8.50 7.58
CA LEU A 147 -28.86 -7.26 8.32
C LEU A 147 -28.18 -6.21 7.44
N THR A 148 -28.83 -5.08 7.24
CA THR A 148 -28.27 -3.92 6.55
C THR A 148 -28.11 -2.78 7.54
N VAL A 149 -26.89 -2.29 7.73
CA VAL A 149 -26.58 -1.11 8.54
C VAL A 149 -26.14 0.02 7.61
N THR A 150 -26.70 1.20 7.81
CA THR A 150 -26.39 2.41 7.04
C THR A 150 -26.02 3.54 7.98
N TRP A 151 -25.07 4.36 7.57
CA TRP A 151 -24.67 5.57 8.29
C TRP A 151 -24.45 6.71 7.31
N GLY A 152 -24.23 7.92 7.82
CA GLY A 152 -24.03 9.11 6.99
C GLY A 152 -25.21 9.35 6.05
N GLU A 153 -24.90 9.60 4.77
CA GLU A 153 -25.90 9.84 3.71
C GLU A 153 -26.36 8.53 3.04
N GLY A 154 -25.89 7.37 3.51
CA GLY A 154 -26.27 6.06 2.98
C GLY A 154 -25.67 5.76 1.60
N GLY A 155 -24.53 6.38 1.25
CA GLY A 155 -23.81 6.09 0.02
C GLY A 155 -23.30 4.63 -0.04
N PRO A 156 -22.79 4.16 -1.19
CA PRO A 156 -22.31 2.78 -1.34
C PRO A 156 -21.20 2.37 -0.37
N ARG A 157 -20.43 3.36 0.12
CA ARG A 157 -19.37 3.16 1.11
C ARG A 157 -19.84 3.30 2.56
N GLU A 158 -21.08 3.73 2.77
CA GLU A 158 -21.66 4.01 4.10
C GLU A 158 -22.77 3.00 4.44
N ARG A 159 -22.62 1.79 3.90
CA ARG A 159 -23.51 0.67 4.09
C ARG A 159 -22.71 -0.59 4.37
N LEU A 160 -23.13 -1.33 5.38
CA LEU A 160 -22.67 -2.66 5.72
C LEU A 160 -23.83 -3.64 5.54
N GLN A 161 -23.58 -4.77 4.91
CA GLN A 161 -24.54 -5.86 4.80
C GLN A 161 -23.92 -7.14 5.35
N LEU A 162 -24.68 -7.79 6.23
CA LEU A 162 -24.33 -9.06 6.85
C LEU A 162 -25.45 -10.06 6.60
N GLN A 163 -25.06 -11.29 6.32
CA GLN A 163 -25.98 -12.39 6.10
C GLN A 163 -25.59 -13.52 7.06
N SER A 164 -26.58 -14.06 7.75
CA SER A 164 -26.41 -15.18 8.66
C SER A 164 -27.52 -16.21 8.41
N LEU A 165 -27.20 -17.48 8.68
CA LEU A 165 -28.15 -18.59 8.60
C LEU A 165 -28.30 -19.18 10.00
N ARG A 166 -29.54 -19.29 10.47
CA ARG A 166 -29.85 -19.85 11.79
C ARG A 166 -30.80 -21.03 11.64
N LEU A 167 -30.44 -22.15 12.24
CA LEU A 167 -31.30 -23.32 12.33
C LEU A 167 -32.23 -23.16 13.53
N VAL A 168 -33.54 -23.22 13.29
CA VAL A 168 -34.57 -23.17 14.33
C VAL A 168 -35.25 -24.53 14.40
N GLN A 169 -35.24 -25.13 15.58
CA GLN A 169 -36.05 -26.32 15.83
C GLN A 169 -37.46 -25.88 16.22
N PRO A 170 -38.50 -26.34 15.53
CA PRO A 170 -39.87 -26.10 15.96
C PRO A 170 -40.09 -26.77 17.32
N ASP A 171 -40.70 -26.06 18.27
CA ASP A 171 -41.03 -26.61 19.58
C ASP A 171 -42.15 -27.65 19.45
N PRO A 172 -41.89 -28.95 19.75
CA PRO A 172 -42.91 -29.98 19.65
C PRO A 172 -44.07 -29.80 20.65
N ALA A 173 -43.92 -28.96 21.68
CA ALA A 173 -44.94 -28.74 22.70
C ALA A 173 -45.99 -27.67 22.32
N GLY A 174 -45.77 -26.89 21.25
CA GLY A 174 -46.64 -25.78 20.85
C GLY A 174 -47.98 -26.17 20.20
N VAL A 175 -48.30 -27.47 20.08
CA VAL A 175 -49.51 -27.97 19.39
C VAL A 175 -50.54 -28.58 20.36
N SER A 176 -50.35 -28.42 21.67
CA SER A 176 -51.37 -28.77 22.68
C SER A 176 -52.21 -27.54 23.02
N GLY A 177 -53.09 -27.12 22.12
CA GLY A 177 -54.05 -26.03 22.29
C GLY A 177 -55.29 -26.25 21.47
#